data_AF-A0A7X8E2Z8-F1
#
_entry.id   AF-A0A7X8E2Z8-F1
#
_cell.length_a   1.000
_cell.length_b   1.000
_cell.length_c   1.000
_cell.angle_alpha   90.00
_cell.angle_beta   90.00
_cell.angle_gamma   90.00
#
_symmetry.space_group_name_H-M   'P 1'
#
loop_
_entity.id
_entity.type
_entity.pdbx_description
1 polymer ?
#
loop_
_entity_poly.entity_id
_entity_poly.type
_entity_poly.pdbx_seq_one_letter_code
_entity_poly.pdbx_strand_id
1 'polypeptide(L)'
;MTKIDEITRESWILGAFPEWGTWLNEEIDNTVVEPGTFAMWWLGVVGIWFKTENDTNLAIDLWFGNGKRTQKVENMKPYHQMRNMMGVKKLQPNLRAYPIVYDPFAVTKCDAVISTHYHNDHIDP
;
A
#
# COMPACT_ATOMS: atom_id res chain seq x y z
N MET A 1 -37.62 7.46 -1.05
CA MET A 1 -36.70 7.59 0.09
C MET A 1 -35.52 8.44 -0.35
N THR A 2 -35.06 9.35 0.48
CA THR A 2 -33.87 10.16 0.18
C THR A 2 -32.62 9.30 0.37
N LYS A 3 -31.64 9.41 -0.54
CA LYS A 3 -30.38 8.62 -0.50
C LYS A 3 -29.58 8.77 0.81
N ILE A 4 -29.88 9.78 1.63
CA ILE A 4 -29.21 10.05 2.92
C ILE A 4 -29.44 8.89 3.90
N ASP A 5 -30.65 8.31 3.91
CA ASP A 5 -31.04 7.29 4.90
C ASP A 5 -30.36 5.92 4.63
N GLU A 6 -29.76 5.75 3.45
CA GLU A 6 -29.10 4.52 3.01
C GLU A 6 -27.57 4.56 3.22
N ILE A 7 -27.00 5.73 3.53
CA ILE A 7 -25.55 5.91 3.69
C ILE A 7 -25.15 5.50 5.11
N THR A 8 -24.24 4.52 5.19
CA THR A 8 -23.52 4.16 6.42
C THR A 8 -22.05 4.53 6.26
N ARG A 9 -21.31 4.55 7.37
CA ARG A 9 -19.86 4.77 7.32
C ARG A 9 -19.19 3.70 6.46
N GLU A 10 -19.64 2.46 6.57
CA GLU A 10 -19.08 1.30 5.87
C GLU A 10 -19.37 1.39 4.37
N SER A 11 -20.61 1.73 3.96
CA SER A 11 -20.94 1.89 2.55
C SER A 11 -20.20 3.08 1.92
N TRP A 12 -20.00 4.17 2.67
CA TRP A 12 -19.19 5.29 2.22
C TRP A 12 -17.72 4.90 2.02
N ILE A 13 -17.11 4.17 2.96
CA ILE A 13 -15.71 3.72 2.82
C ILE A 13 -15.57 2.77 1.63
N LEU A 14 -16.44 1.76 1.52
CA LEU A 14 -16.39 0.78 0.43
C LEU A 14 -16.68 1.40 -0.94
N GLY A 15 -17.45 2.48 -0.99
CA GLY A 15 -17.74 3.22 -2.21
C GLY A 15 -16.65 4.22 -2.62
N ALA A 16 -15.62 4.44 -1.80
CA ALA A 16 -14.63 5.50 -2.01
C ALA A 16 -13.17 5.06 -2.04
N PHE A 17 -12.82 3.89 -1.51
CA PHE A 17 -11.43 3.43 -1.38
C PHE A 17 -11.18 2.08 -2.09
N PRO A 18 -9.94 1.80 -2.56
CA PRO A 18 -8.77 2.70 -2.53
C PRO A 18 -8.94 3.90 -3.48
N GLU A 19 -8.20 4.98 -3.25
CA GLU A 19 -8.46 6.29 -3.87
C GLU A 19 -8.44 6.26 -5.42
N TRP A 20 -7.70 5.33 -6.01
CA TRP A 20 -7.61 5.17 -7.47
C TRP A 20 -8.46 4.01 -8.02
N GLY A 21 -9.15 3.25 -7.15
CA GLY A 21 -9.80 2.01 -7.55
C GLY A 21 -8.83 1.09 -8.29
N THR A 22 -9.21 0.70 -9.51
CA THR A 22 -8.42 -0.19 -10.38
C THR A 22 -7.64 0.54 -11.48
N TRP A 23 -7.58 1.88 -11.46
CA TRP A 23 -6.96 2.65 -12.55
C TRP A 23 -5.52 2.20 -12.85
N LEU A 24 -4.68 2.09 -11.82
CA LEU A 24 -3.28 1.69 -11.98
C LEU A 24 -3.13 0.19 -12.29
N ASN A 25 -4.06 -0.64 -11.81
CA ASN A 25 -4.11 -2.05 -12.19
C ASN A 25 -4.30 -2.18 -13.71
N GLU A 26 -5.28 -1.47 -14.25
CA GLU A 26 -5.56 -1.46 -15.69
C GLU A 26 -4.40 -0.87 -16.50
N GLU A 27 -3.75 0.20 -16.00
CA GLU A 27 -2.58 0.79 -16.66
C GLU A 27 -1.42 -0.21 -16.75
N ILE A 28 -1.10 -0.91 -15.66
CA ILE A 28 -0.03 -1.91 -15.61
C ILE A 28 -0.35 -3.08 -16.56
N ASP A 29 -1.60 -3.58 -16.55
CA ASP A 29 -2.03 -4.67 -17.41
C ASP A 29 -1.92 -4.29 -18.90
N ASN A 30 -2.39 -3.09 -19.26
CA ASN A 30 -2.40 -2.60 -20.63
C ASN A 30 -1.01 -2.16 -21.15
N THR A 31 -0.03 -1.94 -20.27
CA THR A 31 1.30 -1.50 -20.68
C THR A 31 2.03 -2.61 -21.42
N VAL A 32 2.33 -2.38 -22.70
CA VAL A 32 3.25 -3.21 -23.49
C VAL A 32 4.63 -2.60 -23.38
N VAL A 33 5.58 -3.36 -22.82
CA VAL A 33 6.94 -2.88 -22.60
C VAL A 33 7.77 -3.12 -23.86
N GLU A 34 8.44 -2.08 -24.35
CA GLU A 34 9.23 -2.13 -25.58
C GLU A 34 10.46 -3.06 -25.46
N PRO A 35 10.90 -3.68 -26.58
CA PRO A 35 12.08 -4.54 -26.56
C PRO A 35 13.34 -3.84 -26.03
N GLY A 36 14.09 -4.54 -25.17
CA GLY A 36 15.28 -4.02 -24.50
C GLY A 36 15.00 -3.04 -23.35
N THR A 37 13.76 -2.94 -22.88
CA THR A 37 13.34 -2.03 -21.80
C THR A 37 12.59 -2.74 -20.67
N PHE A 38 12.33 -1.99 -19.60
CA PHE A 38 11.44 -2.38 -18.51
C PHE A 38 10.67 -1.15 -18.02
N ALA A 39 9.51 -1.38 -17.40
CA ALA A 39 8.69 -0.37 -16.77
C ALA A 39 8.61 -0.59 -15.26
N MET A 40 8.43 0.50 -14.52
CA MET A 40 8.25 0.50 -13.07
C MET A 40 7.15 1.46 -12.67
N TRP A 41 6.38 1.07 -11.64
CA TRP A 41 5.41 1.94 -10.99
C TRP A 41 5.67 1.98 -9.49
N TRP A 42 5.62 3.18 -8.93
CA TRP A 42 5.71 3.36 -7.50
C TRP A 42 4.33 3.29 -6.86
N LEU A 43 4.15 2.34 -5.95
CA LEU A 43 2.87 2.02 -5.30
C LEU A 43 2.75 2.65 -3.89
N GLY A 44 3.75 3.43 -3.47
CA GLY A 44 3.84 4.08 -2.16
C GLY A 44 4.81 3.39 -1.21
N VAL A 45 5.24 4.08 -0.15
CA VAL A 45 6.45 3.73 0.64
C VAL A 45 7.62 3.49 -0.30
N VAL A 46 8.08 2.24 -0.42
CA VAL A 46 9.11 1.72 -1.31
C VAL A 46 8.55 0.60 -2.20
N GLY A 47 7.23 0.42 -2.21
CA GLY A 47 6.55 -0.60 -3.00
C GLY A 47 6.67 -0.30 -4.48
N ILE A 48 7.22 -1.22 -5.25
CA ILE A 48 7.42 -1.07 -6.69
C ILE A 48 6.77 -2.25 -7.41
N TRP A 49 6.04 -1.94 -8.48
CA TRP A 49 5.70 -2.90 -9.52
C TRP A 49 6.71 -2.82 -10.65
N PHE A 50 7.25 -3.95 -11.09
CA PHE A 50 8.12 -4.06 -12.26
C PHE A 50 7.43 -4.87 -13.35
N LYS A 51 7.58 -4.43 -14.60
CA LYS A 51 7.17 -5.18 -15.79
C LYS A 51 8.28 -5.18 -16.83
N THR A 52 8.66 -6.34 -17.33
CA THR A 52 9.70 -6.49 -18.37
C THR A 52 9.10 -6.57 -19.78
N GLU A 53 9.93 -6.43 -20.82
CA GLU A 53 9.55 -6.64 -22.23
C GLU A 53 8.86 -7.99 -22.51
N ASN A 54 9.18 -9.04 -21.75
CA ASN A 54 8.58 -10.38 -21.89
C ASN A 54 7.35 -10.59 -20.99
N ASP A 55 6.72 -9.50 -20.53
CA ASP A 55 5.53 -9.52 -19.68
C ASP A 55 5.73 -10.28 -18.34
N THR A 56 6.96 -10.35 -17.83
CA THR A 56 7.24 -10.75 -16.43
C THR A 56 6.90 -9.59 -15.49
N ASN A 57 6.10 -9.87 -14.46
CA ASN A 57 5.58 -8.93 -13.48
C ASN A 57 6.08 -9.28 -12.07
N LEU A 58 6.75 -8.33 -11.41
CA LEU A 58 7.26 -8.49 -10.05
C LEU A 58 6.71 -7.41 -9.13
N ALA A 59 6.25 -7.83 -7.96
CA ALA A 59 5.80 -6.96 -6.89
C ALA A 59 6.86 -6.95 -5.77
N ILE A 60 7.48 -5.79 -5.51
CA ILE A 60 8.55 -5.66 -4.52
C ILE A 60 8.11 -4.70 -3.41
N ASP A 61 8.23 -5.11 -2.15
CA ASP A 61 7.96 -4.32 -0.95
C ASP A 61 6.56 -3.67 -0.92
N LEU A 62 5.55 -4.39 -1.39
CA LEU A 62 4.18 -3.87 -1.39
C LEU A 62 3.69 -3.65 0.04
N TRP A 63 3.09 -2.48 0.28
CA TRP A 63 2.46 -2.14 1.56
C TRP A 63 1.21 -1.28 1.36
N PHE A 64 0.07 -1.86 1.72
CA PHE A 64 -1.25 -1.25 1.65
C PHE A 64 -1.79 -0.88 3.04
N GLY A 65 -0.98 -1.12 4.08
CA GLY A 65 -1.24 -0.71 5.45
C GLY A 65 -1.33 0.81 5.68
N ASN A 66 -1.47 1.16 6.96
CA ASN A 66 -1.65 2.53 7.42
C ASN A 66 -0.71 2.84 8.59
N GLY A 67 -0.48 4.15 8.80
CA GLY A 67 0.16 4.65 10.01
C GLY A 67 -0.79 4.64 11.23
N LYS A 68 -0.52 5.51 12.21
CA LYS A 68 -1.40 5.67 13.37
C LYS A 68 -2.80 6.12 12.96
N ARG A 69 -3.82 5.60 13.66
CA ARG A 69 -5.25 5.91 13.44
C ARG A 69 -5.94 6.54 14.65
N THR A 70 -5.22 6.68 15.78
CA THR A 70 -5.74 7.29 17.01
C THR A 70 -4.59 7.80 17.88
N GLN A 71 -4.86 8.86 18.66
CA GLN A 71 -3.96 9.35 19.71
C GLN A 71 -4.28 8.75 21.10
N LYS A 72 -5.28 7.85 21.20
CA LYS A 72 -5.67 7.20 22.47
C LYS A 72 -4.58 6.28 23.05
N VAL A 73 -3.61 5.87 22.23
CA VAL A 73 -2.44 5.11 22.67
C VAL A 73 -1.33 6.10 23.02
N GLU A 74 -0.96 6.20 24.29
CA GLU A 74 0.01 7.20 24.74
C GLU A 74 1.46 6.80 24.45
N ASN A 75 1.78 5.52 24.63
CA ASN A 75 3.16 5.03 24.61
C ASN A 75 3.40 3.98 23.51
N MET A 76 4.60 3.97 22.93
CA MET A 76 5.06 2.90 22.07
C MET A 76 5.17 1.58 22.84
N LYS A 77 4.92 0.47 22.14
CA LYS A 77 5.05 -0.88 22.71
C LYS A 77 6.46 -1.10 23.31
N PRO A 78 6.57 -1.90 24.40
CA PRO A 78 7.88 -2.37 24.86
C PRO A 78 8.67 -2.99 23.71
N TYR A 79 9.99 -2.75 23.70
CA TYR A 79 10.93 -3.26 22.71
C TYR A 79 10.72 -2.82 21.25
N HIS A 80 9.81 -1.88 20.97
CA HIS A 80 9.74 -1.24 19.65
C HIS A 80 11.11 -0.64 19.30
N GLN A 81 11.57 -0.81 18.06
CA GLN A 81 12.91 -0.43 17.63
C GLN A 81 13.25 1.04 17.94
N MET A 82 12.32 1.97 17.69
CA MET A 82 12.53 3.40 18.03
C MET A 82 12.72 3.66 19.52
N ARG A 83 12.09 2.85 20.39
CA ARG A 83 12.28 2.93 21.84
C ARG A 83 13.64 2.41 22.25
N ASN A 84 14.12 1.33 21.62
CA ASN A 84 15.43 0.77 21.90
C ASN A 84 16.57 1.70 21.43
N MET A 85 16.41 2.32 20.25
CA MET A 85 17.42 3.21 19.67
C MET A 85 17.53 4.54 20.40
N MET A 86 16.40 5.15 20.80
CA MET A 86 16.36 6.53 21.27
C MET A 86 15.98 6.69 22.75
N GLY A 87 15.63 5.60 23.46
CA GLY A 87 15.17 5.65 24.85
C GLY A 87 13.81 6.33 25.07
N VAL A 88 13.08 6.65 23.99
CA VAL A 88 11.79 7.37 24.05
C VAL A 88 10.62 6.43 24.33
N LYS A 89 9.60 6.92 25.05
CA LYS A 89 8.39 6.15 25.37
C LYS A 89 7.15 6.59 24.61
N LYS A 90 7.03 7.89 24.31
CA LYS A 90 5.83 8.47 23.66
C LYS A 90 5.58 7.86 22.29
N LEU A 91 4.30 7.75 21.91
CA LEU A 91 3.88 7.27 20.61
C LEU A 91 4.52 8.08 19.47
N GLN A 92 5.07 7.39 18.47
CA GLN A 92 5.53 8.03 17.23
C GLN A 92 4.31 8.53 16.41
N PRO A 93 4.30 9.79 15.96
CA PRO A 93 3.21 10.36 15.16
C PRO A 93 3.34 10.04 13.66
N ASN A 94 3.61 8.77 13.30
CA ASN A 94 3.73 8.36 11.89
C ASN A 94 2.35 8.11 11.28
N LEU A 95 1.82 9.12 10.57
CA LEU A 95 0.59 9.07 9.77
C LEU A 95 0.97 8.84 8.31
N ARG A 96 0.29 7.91 7.62
CA ARG A 96 0.44 7.77 6.16
C ARG A 96 -0.09 9.05 5.50
N ALA A 97 0.71 9.61 4.60
CA ALA A 97 0.43 10.93 4.00
C ALA A 97 0.16 10.91 2.49
N TYR A 98 0.05 9.72 1.90
CA TYR A 98 -0.22 9.51 0.47
C TYR A 98 -1.31 8.44 0.29
N PRO A 99 -2.09 8.51 -0.82
CA PRO A 99 -3.20 7.60 -1.08
C PRO A 99 -2.73 6.15 -1.34
N ILE A 100 -3.68 5.22 -1.39
CA ILE A 100 -3.47 3.89 -1.97
C ILE A 100 -3.82 3.98 -3.46
N VAL A 101 -2.79 3.86 -4.30
CA VAL A 101 -2.92 4.06 -5.76
C VAL A 101 -3.18 2.76 -6.54
N TYR A 102 -3.14 1.62 -5.86
CA TYR A 102 -3.24 0.30 -6.46
C TYR A 102 -4.12 -0.59 -5.59
N ASP A 103 -5.03 -1.34 -6.21
CA ASP A 103 -5.87 -2.30 -5.52
C ASP A 103 -5.22 -3.70 -5.56
N PRO A 104 -4.71 -4.24 -4.43
CA PRO A 104 -4.12 -5.57 -4.40
C PRO A 104 -5.11 -6.69 -4.73
N PHE A 105 -6.42 -6.45 -4.60
CA PHE A 105 -7.46 -7.44 -4.92
C PHE A 105 -7.83 -7.47 -6.41
N ALA A 106 -7.37 -6.51 -7.20
CA ALA A 106 -7.59 -6.45 -8.64
C ALA A 106 -6.36 -6.91 -9.45
N VAL A 107 -5.38 -7.57 -8.82
CA VAL A 107 -4.23 -8.16 -9.50
C VAL A 107 -4.70 -9.30 -10.40
N THR A 108 -4.38 -9.21 -11.70
CA THR A 108 -4.68 -10.27 -12.67
C THR A 108 -3.45 -11.12 -13.00
N LYS A 109 -2.26 -10.52 -12.98
CA LYS A 109 -0.97 -11.18 -13.25
C LYS A 109 0.11 -10.68 -12.30
N CYS A 110 0.81 -11.61 -11.66
CA CYS A 110 2.01 -11.35 -10.86
C CYS A 110 2.82 -12.64 -10.79
N ASP A 111 4.08 -12.61 -11.20
CA ASP A 111 4.94 -13.80 -11.26
C ASP A 111 5.67 -14.04 -9.93
N ALA A 112 6.00 -12.98 -9.20
CA ALA A 112 6.58 -13.08 -7.86
C ALA A 112 6.27 -11.87 -6.98
N VAL A 113 6.10 -12.14 -5.69
CA VAL A 113 6.05 -11.13 -4.63
C VAL A 113 7.32 -11.24 -3.79
N ILE A 114 8.02 -10.13 -3.61
CA ILE A 114 9.33 -10.05 -2.96
C ILE A 114 9.25 -9.03 -1.84
N SER A 115 9.84 -9.36 -0.70
CA SER A 115 10.06 -8.44 0.40
C SER A 115 11.54 -8.38 0.72
N THR A 116 12.10 -7.17 0.79
CA THR A 116 13.50 -6.94 1.13
C THR A 116 13.81 -7.32 2.58
N HIS A 117 12.86 -7.08 3.48
CA HIS A 117 12.96 -7.40 4.90
C HIS A 117 11.60 -7.32 5.61
N TYR A 118 11.56 -7.76 6.86
CA TYR A 118 10.32 -7.96 7.62
C TYR A 118 9.80 -6.72 8.36
N HIS A 119 10.32 -5.51 8.11
CA HIS A 119 9.67 -4.33 8.68
C HIS A 119 8.26 -4.18 8.11
N ASN A 120 7.35 -3.67 8.93
CA ASN A 120 5.92 -3.71 8.63
C ASN A 120 5.55 -2.97 7.35
N ASP A 121 6.31 -1.96 6.95
CA ASP A 121 6.11 -1.15 5.76
C ASP A 121 6.79 -1.70 4.49
N HIS A 122 7.33 -2.93 4.55
CA HIS A 122 7.96 -3.65 3.44
C HIS A 122 7.32 -5.02 3.15
N ILE A 123 6.28 -5.39 3.89
CA ILE A 123 5.50 -6.61 3.70
C ILE A 123 4.06 -6.38 4.17
N ASP A 124 3.08 -6.81 3.37
CA ASP A 124 1.65 -6.70 3.69
C ASP A 124 1.07 -8.09 4.01
N PRO A 125 0.41 -8.29 5.16
CA PRO A 125 -0.14 -9.58 5.59
C PRO A 125 -1.50 -9.93 4.99
#